data_AF-R7JCD8-F1
#
_entry.id   AF-R7JCD8-F1
#
_cell.length_a   1.000
_cell.length_b   1.000
_cell.length_c   1.000
_cell.angle_alpha   90.00
_cell.angle_beta   90.00
_cell.angle_gamma   90.00
#
_symmetry.space_group_name_H-M   'P 1'
#
loop_
_entity.id
_entity.type
_entity.pdbx_description
1 polymer ?
#
loop_
_entity_poly.entity_id
_entity_poly.type
_entity_poly.pdbx_seq_one_letter_code
_entity_poly.pdbx_strand_id
1 'polypeptide(L)'
;MEHWIYTLNIAGHAVSLNLDTIFTMWFAMAVVIIFALLATRHLSLEPGKLQAISESIMKFFYGTLDTMVEGENRKHVPLVASLFLFIVTANLMGQLPLRIIHLKNGGELASPTNDINLTAAMAGFVFTCRNGCYCINILCIYGNSC
;
A
#
# COMPACT_ATOMS: atom_id res chain seq x y z
N MET A 1 -24.91 -1.55 -8.08
CA MET A 1 -23.96 -0.69 -7.35
C MET A 1 -23.80 0.54 -8.20
N GLU A 2 -24.31 1.68 -7.73
CA GLU A 2 -24.10 2.94 -8.42
C GLU A 2 -22.66 3.35 -8.16
N HIS A 3 -21.87 3.46 -9.22
CA HIS A 3 -20.50 3.96 -9.15
C HIS A 3 -20.53 5.39 -9.66
N TRP A 4 -19.85 6.28 -8.96
CA TRP A 4 -19.65 7.65 -9.40
C TRP A 4 -18.62 7.67 -10.54
N ILE A 5 -19.10 7.34 -11.74
CA ILE A 5 -18.28 7.21 -12.95
C ILE A 5 -18.28 8.53 -13.72
N TYR A 6 -17.10 9.10 -13.92
CA TYR A 6 -16.90 10.18 -14.90
C TYR A 6 -16.24 9.64 -16.16
N THR A 7 -16.90 9.84 -17.29
CA THR A 7 -16.38 9.48 -18.61
C THR A 7 -15.62 10.67 -19.19
N LEU A 8 -14.29 10.57 -19.23
CA LEU A 8 -13.43 11.54 -19.89
C LEU A 8 -13.15 11.05 -21.32
N ASN A 9 -13.42 11.89 -22.30
CA ASN A 9 -12.98 11.65 -23.67
C ASN A 9 -11.56 12.18 -23.83
N ILE A 10 -10.57 11.30 -23.72
CA ILE A 10 -9.16 11.63 -23.91
C ILE A 10 -8.71 10.97 -25.21
N ALA A 11 -8.20 11.76 -26.16
CA ALA A 11 -7.69 11.29 -27.45
C ALA A 11 -8.70 10.41 -28.25
N GLY A 12 -9.99 10.71 -28.15
CA GLY A 12 -11.05 9.97 -28.87
C GLY A 12 -11.44 8.62 -28.25
N HIS A 13 -10.86 8.24 -27.11
CA HIS A 13 -11.27 7.06 -26.34
C HIS A 13 -12.01 7.50 -25.07
N ALA A 14 -13.17 6.88 -24.82
CA ALA A 14 -13.96 7.13 -23.62
C ALA A 14 -13.35 6.36 -22.43
N VAL A 15 -12.68 7.07 -21.54
CA VAL A 15 -12.11 6.51 -20.31
C VAL A 15 -13.06 6.79 -19.16
N SER A 16 -13.51 5.73 -18.49
CA SER A 16 -14.41 5.80 -17.34
C SER A 16 -13.61 5.76 -16.03
N LEU A 17 -13.74 6.78 -15.18
CA LEU A 17 -13.06 6.87 -13.89
C LEU A 17 -14.03 6.70 -12.73
N ASN A 18 -13.73 5.79 -11.81
CA ASN A 18 -14.50 5.54 -10.59
C ASN A 18 -14.02 6.49 -9.47
N LEU A 19 -14.74 7.58 -9.22
CA LEU A 19 -14.32 8.54 -8.19
C LEU A 19 -14.47 7.98 -6.77
N ASP A 20 -15.44 7.10 -6.52
CA ASP A 20 -15.64 6.48 -5.21
C ASP A 20 -14.37 5.72 -4.77
N THR A 21 -13.77 4.98 -5.69
CA THR A 21 -12.50 4.27 -5.48
C THR A 21 -11.38 5.26 -5.20
N ILE A 22 -11.32 6.39 -5.91
CA ILE A 22 -10.28 7.40 -5.71
C ILE A 22 -10.38 8.03 -4.31
N PHE A 23 -11.58 8.42 -3.89
CA PHE A 23 -11.81 9.01 -2.56
C PHE A 23 -11.53 8.03 -1.43
N THR A 24 -12.02 6.80 -1.54
CA THR A 24 -11.78 5.74 -0.55
C THR A 24 -10.30 5.35 -0.48
N MET A 25 -9.60 5.31 -1.61
CA MET A 25 -8.15 5.10 -1.67
C MET A 25 -7.40 6.21 -0.96
N TRP A 26 -7.71 7.48 -1.24
CA TRP A 26 -7.06 8.63 -0.58
C TRP A 26 -7.27 8.61 0.92
N PHE A 27 -8.48 8.26 1.36
CA PHE A 27 -8.78 8.10 2.78
C PHE A 27 -7.96 6.97 3.42
N ALA A 28 -7.89 5.80 2.78
CA ALA A 28 -7.07 4.67 3.24
C ALA A 28 -5.58 5.05 3.33
N MET A 29 -5.05 5.75 2.32
CA MET A 29 -3.68 6.27 2.34
C MET A 29 -3.45 7.24 3.51
N ALA A 30 -4.38 8.17 3.74
CA ALA A 30 -4.26 9.12 4.85
C ALA A 30 -4.19 8.41 6.20
N VAL A 31 -5.04 7.41 6.43
CA VAL A 31 -5.04 6.63 7.68
C VAL A 31 -3.73 5.87 7.87
N VAL A 32 -3.21 5.23 6.82
CA VAL A 32 -1.92 4.53 6.86
C VAL A 32 -0.76 5.49 7.18
N ILE A 33 -0.74 6.67 6.54
CA ILE A 33 0.30 7.68 6.77
C ILE A 33 0.23 8.19 8.21
N ILE A 34 -0.96 8.52 8.72
CA ILE A 34 -1.13 8.98 10.11
C ILE A 34 -0.69 7.89 11.08
N PHE A 35 -1.07 6.64 10.85
CA PHE A 35 -0.63 5.51 11.68
C PHE A 35 0.89 5.36 11.67
N ALA A 36 1.52 5.40 10.49
CA ALA A 36 2.97 5.32 10.35
C ALA A 36 3.70 6.48 11.04
N LEU A 37 3.17 7.71 10.94
CA LEU A 37 3.71 8.88 11.62
C LEU A 37 3.59 8.73 13.14
N LEU A 38 2.44 8.32 13.65
CA LEU A 38 2.25 8.09 15.09
C LEU A 38 3.19 6.99 15.62
N ALA A 39 3.38 5.92 14.86
CA ALA A 39 4.27 4.81 15.21
C ALA A 39 5.76 5.21 15.21
N THR A 40 6.16 6.24 14.45
CA THR A 40 7.56 6.67 14.30
C THR A 40 7.90 7.97 15.06
N ARG A 41 6.90 8.69 15.59
CA ARG A 41 7.08 10.00 16.23
C ARG A 41 7.85 9.97 17.55
N HIS A 42 7.89 8.84 18.25
CA HIS A 42 8.56 8.68 19.54
C HIS A 42 9.57 7.52 19.52
N LEU A 43 10.64 7.66 18.75
CA LEU A 43 11.77 6.74 18.77
C LEU A 43 12.72 7.15 19.91
N SER A 44 12.71 6.39 21.00
CA SER A 44 13.64 6.55 22.12
C SER A 44 14.59 5.36 22.22
N LEU A 45 15.79 5.57 22.80
CA LEU A 45 16.77 4.51 23.03
C LEU A 45 16.25 3.46 24.03
N GLU A 46 15.44 3.89 24.99
CA GLU A 46 14.62 2.97 25.79
C GLU A 46 13.30 2.71 25.06
N PRO A 47 12.99 1.46 24.68
CA PRO A 47 11.82 1.17 23.87
C PRO A 47 10.54 1.40 24.67
N GLY A 48 9.74 2.38 24.24
CA GLY A 48 8.38 2.55 24.73
C GLY A 48 7.46 1.39 24.30
N LYS A 49 6.29 1.24 24.93
CA LYS A 49 5.34 0.15 24.62
C LYS A 49 4.95 0.07 23.12
N LEU A 50 4.73 1.21 22.48
CA LEU A 50 4.38 1.28 21.05
C LEU A 50 5.55 0.94 20.12
N GLN A 51 6.78 1.32 20.51
CA GLN A 51 8.00 1.00 19.79
C GLN A 51 8.32 -0.50 19.87
N ALA A 52 8.10 -1.14 21.02
CA ALA A 52 8.29 -2.59 21.15
C ALA A 52 7.33 -3.39 20.24
N ILE A 53 6.09 -2.92 20.10
CA ILE A 53 5.11 -3.53 19.18
C ILE A 53 5.54 -3.34 17.73
N SER A 54 5.93 -2.12 17.33
CA SER A 54 6.36 -1.85 15.95
C SER A 54 7.64 -2.61 15.57
N GLU A 55 8.60 -2.73 16.50
CA GLU A 55 9.82 -3.52 16.29
C GLU A 55 9.53 -5.02 16.18
N SER A 56 8.60 -5.55 16.99
CA SER A 56 8.16 -6.95 16.90
C SER A 56 7.51 -7.25 15.55
N ILE A 57 6.63 -6.36 15.08
CA ILE A 57 6.00 -6.47 13.75
C ILE A 57 7.07 -6.45 12.64
N MET A 58 8.04 -5.53 12.72
CA MET A 58 9.12 -5.49 11.73
C MET A 58 9.99 -6.75 11.77
N LYS A 59 10.33 -7.26 12.96
CA LYS A 59 11.06 -8.54 13.11
C LYS A 59 10.29 -9.72 12.50
N PHE A 60 8.97 -9.76 12.65
CA PHE A 60 8.12 -10.76 12.01
C PHE A 60 8.23 -10.71 10.48
N PHE A 61 8.19 -9.51 9.88
CA PHE A 61 8.37 -9.38 8.43
C PHE A 61 9.79 -9.72 7.97
N TYR A 62 10.82 -9.33 8.75
CA TYR A 62 12.19 -9.73 8.46
C TYR A 62 12.33 -11.25 8.45
N GLY A 63 11.83 -11.96 9.47
CA GLY A 63 11.89 -13.42 9.53
C GLY A 63 11.08 -14.09 8.43
N THR A 64 9.88 -13.59 8.12
CA THR A 64 9.05 -14.13 7.05
C THR A 64 9.74 -14.00 5.69
N LEU A 65 10.32 -12.84 5.40
CA LEU A 65 10.99 -12.60 4.12
C LEU A 65 12.32 -13.35 3.99
N ASP A 66 13.02 -13.56 5.10
CA ASP A 66 14.23 -14.40 5.16
C ASP A 66 13.93 -15.84 4.72
N THR A 67 12.75 -16.37 5.08
CA THR A 67 12.34 -17.72 4.67
C THR A 67 11.86 -17.81 3.22
N MET A 68 11.43 -16.70 2.62
CA MET A 68 10.84 -16.69 1.27
C MET A 68 11.82 -16.25 0.18
N VAL A 69 12.85 -15.47 0.53
CA VAL A 69 13.83 -14.91 -0.41
C VAL A 69 15.23 -15.11 0.15
N GLU A 70 15.98 -16.04 -0.46
CA GLU A 70 17.40 -16.23 -0.14
C GLU A 70 18.23 -15.07 -0.72
N GLY A 71 18.84 -14.26 0.14
CA GLY A 71 19.71 -13.14 -0.24
C GLY A 71 18.98 -11.79 -0.41
N GLU A 72 19.61 -10.72 0.09
CA GLU A 72 19.12 -9.31 0.04
C GLU A 72 17.68 -9.03 0.49
N ASN A 73 17.16 -9.94 1.29
CA ASN A 73 15.89 -9.97 2.00
C ASN A 73 15.60 -8.66 2.76
N ARG A 74 16.63 -7.96 3.28
CA ARG A 74 16.46 -6.71 4.06
C ARG A 74 16.00 -5.49 3.25
N LYS A 75 16.31 -5.41 1.96
CA LYS A 75 15.98 -4.24 1.13
C LYS A 75 14.49 -4.17 0.78
N HIS A 76 13.82 -5.31 0.73
CA HIS A 76 12.40 -5.43 0.34
C HIS A 76 11.44 -5.37 1.53
N VAL A 77 11.94 -5.54 2.77
CA VAL A 77 11.12 -5.56 3.99
C VAL A 77 10.27 -4.30 4.17
N PRO A 78 10.79 -3.07 4.01
CA PRO A 78 9.98 -1.86 4.16
C PRO A 78 8.82 -1.78 3.15
N LEU A 79 9.05 -2.26 1.92
CA LEU A 79 8.03 -2.28 0.87
C LEU A 79 6.92 -3.28 1.20
N VAL A 80 7.28 -4.51 1.58
CA VAL A 80 6.30 -5.55 1.91
C VAL A 80 5.50 -5.18 3.16
N ALA A 81 6.17 -4.67 4.20
CA ALA A 81 5.51 -4.26 5.44
C ALA A 81 4.51 -3.11 5.20
N SER A 82 4.87 -2.11 4.39
CA SER A 82 3.98 -0.99 4.06
C SER A 82 2.80 -1.42 3.18
N LEU A 83 3.04 -2.28 2.17
CA LEU A 83 1.99 -2.83 1.32
C LEU A 83 1.00 -3.67 2.14
N PHE A 84 1.52 -4.52 3.03
CA PHE A 84 0.70 -5.31 3.94
C PHE A 84 -0.17 -4.42 4.84
N LEU A 85 0.44 -3.41 5.47
CA LEU A 85 -0.28 -2.49 6.34
C LEU A 85 -1.37 -1.72 5.58
N PHE A 86 -1.11 -1.33 4.34
CA PHE A 86 -2.10 -0.73 3.46
C PHE A 86 -3.25 -1.69 3.13
N ILE A 87 -2.96 -2.92 2.71
CA ILE A 87 -3.98 -3.92 2.36
C ILE A 87 -4.86 -4.26 3.58
N VAL A 88 -4.24 -4.50 4.74
CA VAL A 88 -4.98 -4.79 5.98
C VAL A 88 -5.88 -3.61 6.36
N THR A 89 -5.37 -2.37 6.29
CA THR A 89 -6.16 -1.17 6.61
C THR A 89 -7.30 -1.00 5.62
N ALA A 90 -7.05 -1.14 4.31
CA ALA A 90 -8.05 -1.03 3.26
C ALA A 90 -9.16 -2.09 3.38
N ASN A 91 -8.79 -3.32 3.72
CA ASN A 91 -9.73 -4.41 3.93
C ASN A 91 -10.52 -4.22 5.23
N LEU A 92 -9.87 -3.78 6.31
CA LEU A 92 -10.53 -3.49 7.58
C LEU A 92 -11.53 -2.33 7.43
N MET A 93 -11.19 -1.32 6.63
CA MET A 93 -12.13 -0.24 6.27
C MET A 93 -13.38 -0.77 5.55
N GLY A 94 -13.25 -1.76 4.66
CA GLY A 94 -14.42 -2.38 4.02
C GLY A 94 -15.26 -3.27 4.94
N GLN A 95 -14.64 -3.81 6.00
CA GLN A 95 -15.30 -4.63 7.01
C GLN A 95 -16.02 -3.78 8.07
N LEU A 96 -15.54 -2.56 8.32
CA LEU A 96 -16.29 -1.57 9.08
C LEU A 96 -17.60 -1.26 8.34
N PRO A 97 -18.68 -0.98 9.06
CA PRO A 97 -19.96 -0.68 8.45
C PRO A 97 -19.98 0.78 7.92
N LEU A 98 -18.94 1.18 7.19
CA LEU A 98 -18.86 2.45 6.46
C LEU A 98 -19.86 2.48 5.30
N ARG A 99 -20.40 1.33 4.90
CA ARG A 99 -21.55 1.22 3.99
C ARG A 99 -22.82 1.89 4.51
N ILE A 100 -22.94 2.14 5.82
CA ILE A 100 -24.12 2.83 6.40
C ILE A 100 -24.08 4.34 6.09
N ILE A 101 -22.91 4.90 5.78
CA ILE A 101 -22.78 6.31 5.40
C ILE A 101 -23.06 6.41 3.89
N HIS A 102 -24.33 6.40 3.52
CA HIS A 102 -24.75 6.66 2.14
C HIS A 102 -24.39 8.11 1.78
N LEU A 103 -23.42 8.27 0.87
CA LEU A 103 -23.10 9.58 0.34
C LEU A 103 -24.29 10.05 -0.51
N LYS A 104 -24.68 11.33 -0.37
CA LYS A 104 -25.85 11.94 -1.07
C LYS A 104 -25.83 11.79 -2.60
N ASN A 105 -24.71 11.34 -3.16
CA ASN A 105 -24.45 11.18 -4.59
C ASN A 105 -24.46 9.71 -5.06
N GLY A 106 -24.94 8.76 -4.26
CA GLY A 106 -25.10 7.34 -4.65
C GLY A 106 -23.86 6.44 -4.43
N GLY A 107 -22.72 7.01 -4.02
CA GLY A 107 -21.50 6.26 -3.73
C GLY A 107 -21.53 5.54 -2.38
N GLU A 108 -21.17 4.25 -2.38
CA GLU A 108 -20.91 3.47 -1.17
C GLU A 108 -19.42 3.55 -0.80
N LEU A 109 -19.11 3.80 0.47
CA LEU A 109 -17.74 3.68 1.00
C LEU A 109 -17.37 2.20 1.16
N ALA A 110 -17.06 1.55 0.04
CA ALA A 110 -16.52 0.19 -0.01
C ALA A 110 -15.00 0.20 0.17
N SER A 111 -14.41 -0.98 0.43
CA SER A 111 -12.95 -1.10 0.46
C SER A 111 -12.38 -0.74 -0.92
N PRO A 112 -11.29 0.07 -0.98
CA PRO A 112 -10.69 0.46 -2.24
C PRO A 112 -10.07 -0.75 -2.98
N THR A 113 -9.79 -1.85 -2.26
CA THR A 113 -9.32 -3.14 -2.80
C THR A 113 -10.36 -3.91 -3.63
N ASN A 114 -11.63 -3.50 -3.61
CA ASN A 114 -12.68 -4.10 -4.43
C ASN A 114 -12.60 -3.64 -5.91
N ASP A 115 -11.83 -2.60 -6.21
CA ASP A 115 -11.61 -2.13 -7.58
C ASP A 115 -10.39 -2.83 -8.20
N ILE A 116 -10.59 -3.41 -9.39
CA ILE A 116 -9.52 -4.07 -10.15
C ILE A 116 -8.42 -3.08 -10.53
N ASN A 117 -8.75 -1.80 -10.75
CA ASN A 117 -7.77 -0.78 -11.13
C ASN A 117 -6.73 -0.56 -10.03
N LEU A 118 -7.17 -0.55 -8.75
CA LEU A 118 -6.26 -0.41 -7.63
C LEU A 118 -5.36 -1.64 -7.48
N THR A 119 -5.96 -2.82 -7.51
CA THR A 119 -5.23 -4.09 -7.36
C THR A 119 -4.21 -4.27 -8.49
N ALA A 120 -4.59 -3.94 -9.73
CA ALA A 120 -3.70 -3.98 -10.89
C ALA A 120 -2.57 -2.94 -10.78
N ALA A 121 -2.87 -1.72 -10.32
CA ALA A 121 -1.85 -0.68 -10.12
C ALA A 121 -0.82 -1.10 -9.06
N MET A 122 -1.27 -1.68 -7.94
CA MET A 122 -0.37 -2.19 -6.89
C MET A 122 0.49 -3.35 -7.41
N ALA A 123 -0.10 -4.28 -8.16
CA ALA A 123 0.64 -5.39 -8.76
C ALA A 123 1.71 -4.89 -9.75
N GLY A 124 1.34 -3.92 -10.61
CA GLY A 124 2.26 -3.27 -11.55
C GLY A 124 3.40 -2.55 -10.83
N PHE A 125 3.10 -1.83 -9.75
CA PHE A 125 4.10 -1.13 -8.93
C PHE A 125 5.11 -2.11 -8.31
N VAL A 126 4.65 -3.21 -7.71
CA VAL A 126 5.52 -4.24 -7.12
C VAL A 126 6.38 -4.91 -8.18
N PHE A 127 5.80 -5.23 -9.35
CA PHE A 127 6.54 -5.82 -10.46
C PHE A 127 7.64 -4.88 -10.96
N THR A 128 7.33 -3.61 -11.19
CA THR A 128 8.33 -2.62 -11.62
C THR A 128 9.39 -2.39 -10.55
N CYS A 129 8.99 -2.30 -9.27
CA CYS A 129 9.94 -2.12 -8.17
C CYS A 129 10.90 -3.31 -8.04
N ARG A 130 10.41 -4.54 -8.20
CA ARG A 130 11.26 -5.75 -8.22
C ARG A 130 12.25 -5.69 -9.38
N ASN A 131 11.79 -5.51 -10.61
CA ASN A 131 12.67 -5.45 -11.78
C ASN A 131 13.68 -4.29 -11.69
N GLY A 132 13.26 -3.12 -11.18
CA GLY A 132 14.14 -1.98 -10.94
C GLY A 132 15.18 -2.22 -9.85
N CYS A 133 14.80 -2.87 -8.74
CA CYS A 133 15.72 -3.22 -7.66
C CYS A 133 16.73 -4.30 -8.11
N TYR A 134 16.30 -5.28 -8.91
CA TYR A 134 17.20 -6.22 -9.59
C TYR A 134 18.15 -5.50 -10.57
N CYS A 135 17.66 -4.52 -11.34
CA CYS A 135 18.51 -3.71 -12.23
C CYS A 135 19.55 -2.91 -11.46
N ILE A 136 19.18 -2.26 -10.35
CA ILE A 136 20.11 -1.54 -9.47
C ILE A 136 21.10 -2.49 -8.83
N ASN A 137 20.68 -3.69 -8.43
CA ASN A 137 21.61 -4.67 -7.86
C ASN A 137 22.59 -5.23 -8.89
N ILE A 138 22.12 -5.57 -10.09
CA ILE A 138 22.99 -5.99 -11.19
C ILE A 138 23.94 -4.86 -11.57
N LEU A 139 23.47 -3.61 -11.66
CA LEU A 139 24.34 -2.45 -11.90
C LEU A 139 25.31 -2.19 -10.75
N CYS A 140 24.97 -2.49 -9.50
CA CYS A 140 25.86 -2.32 -8.36
C CYS A 140 26.89 -3.45 -8.24
N ILE A 141 26.52 -4.68 -8.63
CA ILE A 141 27.41 -5.85 -8.71
C ILE A 141 28.36 -5.73 -9.93
N TYR A 142 27.89 -5.17 -11.05
CA TYR A 142 28.69 -4.98 -12.26
C TYR A 142 29.36 -3.59 -12.36
N GLY A 143 29.00 -2.65 -11.48
CA GLY A 143 29.41 -1.24 -11.51
C GLY A 143 30.33 -0.81 -10.37
N ASN A 144 30.95 -1.76 -9.66
CA ASN A 144 32.11 -1.49 -8.80
C ASN A 144 33.45 -1.82 -9.50
N SER A 145 33.44 -1.73 -10.83
CA SER A 145 34.61 -1.55 -11.68
C SER A 145 34.36 -0.32 -12.57
N CYS A 146 34.27 0.85 -11.94
CA CYS A 146 34.76 2.18 -12.34
C CYS A 146 34.10 3.28 -11.51
#